data_AF-A0A4Z1CAS4-F1
#
_entry.id   AF-A0A4Z1CAS4-F1
#
_cell.length_a   1.000
_cell.length_b   1.000
_cell.length_c   1.000
_cell.angle_alpha   90.00
_cell.angle_beta   90.00
_cell.angle_gamma   90.00
#
_symmetry.space_group_name_H-M   'P 1'
#
loop_
_entity.id
_entity.type
_entity.pdbx_description
1 polymer ?
#
loop_
_entity_poly.entity_id
_entity_poly.type
_entity_poly.pdbx_seq_one_letter_code
_entity_poly.pdbx_strand_id
1 'polypeptide(L)'
;MSVPARAPLALIAAGGTGGHMFPAQALAELLLDRGWRVKLSTDDRGARYAGGFPEAVARQVVSSATTARGGLAGKLAAPFSIAAGV
;
A
#
# COMPACT_ATOMS: atom_id res chain seq x y z
N MET A 1 10.18 16.48 -12.31
CA MET A 1 10.22 15.85 -13.65
C MET A 1 8.84 15.29 -13.95
N SER A 2 8.24 15.60 -15.10
CA SER A 2 6.94 15.04 -15.50
C SER A 2 7.18 13.68 -16.18
N VAL A 3 6.65 12.60 -15.62
CA VAL A 3 6.75 11.25 -16.21
C VAL A 3 5.78 11.17 -17.39
N PRO A 4 6.21 10.78 -18.60
CA PRO A 4 5.34 10.76 -19.77
C PRO A 4 4.18 9.78 -19.60
N ALA A 5 2.99 10.12 -20.13
CA ALA A 5 1.77 9.33 -19.97
C ALA A 5 1.88 7.88 -20.49
N ARG A 6 2.76 7.63 -21.47
CA ARG A 6 3.05 6.30 -22.02
C ARG A 6 4.12 5.51 -21.26
N ALA A 7 4.70 6.06 -20.20
CA ALA A 7 5.65 5.32 -19.38
C ALA A 7 5.01 4.07 -18.76
N PRO A 8 5.78 2.98 -18.59
CA PRO A 8 5.29 1.78 -17.92
C PRO A 8 4.86 2.10 -16.48
N LEU A 9 3.85 1.38 -15.99
CA LEU A 9 3.30 1.54 -14.65
C LEU A 9 3.73 0.38 -13.76
N ALA A 10 4.36 0.67 -12.64
CA ALA A 10 4.61 -0.27 -11.56
C ALA A 10 3.58 -0.07 -10.43
N LEU A 11 2.78 -1.10 -10.16
CA LEU A 11 1.93 -1.15 -8.96
C LEU A 11 2.67 -1.94 -7.88
N ILE A 12 3.09 -1.24 -6.82
CA ILE A 12 3.73 -1.84 -5.66
C ILE A 12 2.64 -2.15 -4.64
N ALA A 13 2.46 -3.42 -4.29
CA ALA A 13 1.58 -3.84 -3.21
C ALA A 13 2.42 -4.10 -1.95
N ALA A 14 2.40 -3.14 -1.01
CA ALA A 14 3.14 -3.23 0.24
C ALA A 14 2.32 -2.62 1.38
N GLY A 15 2.28 -3.30 2.53
CA GLY A 15 1.49 -2.90 3.69
C GLY A 15 2.14 -3.35 5.01
N GLY A 16 1.46 -3.10 6.12
CA GLY A 16 1.96 -3.47 7.44
C GLY A 16 2.84 -2.39 8.08
N THR A 17 4.10 -2.71 8.41
CA THR A 17 5.02 -1.83 9.16
C THR A 17 6.23 -1.41 8.31
N GLY A 18 7.09 -0.56 8.87
CA GLY A 18 8.32 -0.07 8.22
C GLY A 18 9.17 -1.14 7.52
N GLY A 19 9.25 -2.36 8.06
CA GLY A 19 10.06 -3.44 7.47
C GLY A 19 9.70 -3.79 6.02
N HIS A 20 8.44 -3.58 5.60
CA HIS A 20 8.03 -3.72 4.19
C HIS A 20 7.93 -2.38 3.48
N MET A 21 7.57 -1.31 4.21
CA MET A 21 7.32 0.00 3.63
C MET A 21 8.62 0.71 3.20
N PHE A 22 9.72 0.58 3.94
CA PHE A 22 11.00 1.18 3.56
C PHE A 22 11.62 0.56 2.30
N PRO A 23 11.69 -0.78 2.15
CA PRO A 23 12.12 -1.37 0.88
C PRO A 23 11.22 -1.00 -0.30
N ALA A 24 9.90 -0.93 -0.07
CA ALA A 24 8.95 -0.50 -1.09
C ALA A 24 9.16 0.96 -1.52
N GLN A 25 9.52 1.85 -0.57
CA GLN A 25 9.88 3.22 -0.86
C GLN A 25 11.15 3.29 -1.72
N ALA A 26 12.22 2.60 -1.32
CA ALA A 26 13.48 2.59 -2.07
C ALA A 26 13.30 2.07 -3.51
N LEU A 27 12.45 1.05 -3.69
CA LEU A 27 12.08 0.56 -5.02
C LEU A 27 11.29 1.62 -5.82
N ALA A 28 10.36 2.33 -5.18
CA ALA A 28 9.57 3.36 -5.84
C ALA A 28 10.44 4.53 -6.34
N GLU A 29 11.38 4.99 -5.51
CA GLU A 29 12.37 6.02 -5.88
C GLU A 29 13.18 5.57 -7.11
N LEU A 30 13.74 4.36 -7.07
CA LEU A 30 14.52 3.80 -8.18
C LEU A 30 13.71 3.67 -9.48
N LEU A 31 12.43 3.31 -9.39
CA LEU A 31 11.56 3.16 -10.56
C LEU A 31 11.18 4.52 -11.16
N LEU A 32 10.89 5.51 -10.32
CA LEU A 32 10.65 6.88 -10.77
C LEU A 32 11.88 7.44 -11.50
N ASP A 33 13.08 7.22 -10.96
CA ASP A 33 14.34 7.63 -11.59
C ASP A 33 14.57 6.97 -12.95
N ARG A 34 14.06 5.74 -13.12
CA ARG A 34 14.06 5.03 -14.41
C ARG A 34 12.92 5.45 -15.34
N GLY A 35 12.16 6.48 -15.00
CA GLY A 35 11.08 7.02 -15.82
C GLY A 35 9.81 6.19 -15.79
N TRP A 36 9.60 5.36 -14.76
CA TRP A 36 8.35 4.63 -14.57
C TRP A 36 7.33 5.50 -13.86
N ARG A 37 6.04 5.22 -14.10
CA ARG A 37 4.98 5.65 -13.20
C ARG A 37 4.89 4.64 -12.08
N VAL A 38 4.72 5.09 -10.85
CA VAL A 38 4.65 4.21 -9.68
C VAL A 38 3.37 4.51 -8.91
N LYS A 39 2.68 3.44 -8.51
CA LYS A 39 1.52 3.50 -7.62
C LYS A 39 1.75 2.52 -6.46
N LEU A 40 1.42 2.95 -5.24
CA LEU A 40 1.44 2.14 -4.05
C LEU A 40 0.02 1.72 -3.69
N SER A 41 -0.23 0.41 -3.59
CA SER A 41 -1.40 -0.17 -2.93
C SER A 41 -1.01 -0.62 -1.52
N THR A 42 -1.67 -0.10 -0.49
CA THR A 42 -1.31 -0.34 0.91
C THR A 42 -2.52 -0.47 1.81
N ASP A 43 -2.32 -0.94 3.05
CA ASP A 43 -3.35 -1.01 4.08
C ASP A 43 -3.24 0.18 5.06
N ASP A 44 -4.20 0.31 5.98
CA ASP A 44 -4.21 1.38 6.99
C ASP A 44 -2.96 1.41 7.87
N ARG A 45 -2.25 0.28 8.02
CA ARG A 45 -1.01 0.23 8.78
C ARG A 45 0.15 0.77 7.96
N GLY A 46 0.30 0.31 6.72
CA GLY A 46 1.32 0.75 5.79
C GLY A 46 1.18 2.24 5.46
N ALA A 47 -0.05 2.75 5.37
CA ALA A 47 -0.34 4.18 5.21
C ALA A 47 0.35 5.05 6.28
N ARG A 48 0.50 4.56 7.52
CA ARG A 48 1.21 5.28 8.61
C ARG A 48 2.71 5.41 8.38
N TYR A 49 3.29 4.52 7.58
CA TYR A 49 4.71 4.51 7.21
C TYR A 49 4.94 5.03 5.79
N ALA A 50 3.89 5.40 5.06
CA ALA A 50 3.99 5.87 3.68
C ALA A 50 4.47 7.33 3.56
N GLY A 51 4.71 8.03 4.67
CA GLY A 51 5.12 9.44 4.69
C GLY A 51 6.39 9.74 3.88
N GLY A 52 7.33 8.79 3.81
CA GLY A 52 8.59 8.95 3.07
C GLY A 52 8.48 8.69 1.56
N PHE A 53 7.35 8.18 1.04
CA PHE A 53 7.22 7.95 -0.40
C PHE A 53 7.20 9.27 -1.17
N PRO A 54 7.91 9.37 -2.32
CA PRO A 54 7.86 10.55 -3.17
C PRO A 54 6.42 10.93 -3.56
N GLU A 55 6.13 12.23 -3.69
CA GLU A 55 4.78 12.71 -4.05
C GLU A 55 4.29 12.19 -5.40
N ALA A 56 5.22 11.87 -6.32
CA ALA A 56 4.91 11.27 -7.62
C ALA A 56 4.33 9.85 -7.51
N VAL A 57 4.46 9.19 -6.34
CA VAL A 57 3.87 7.87 -6.09
C VAL A 57 2.42 8.04 -5.64
N ALA A 58 1.47 7.75 -6.53
CA ALA A 58 0.06 7.73 -6.16
C ALA A 58 -0.19 6.64 -5.11
N ARG A 59 -0.90 6.97 -4.02
CA ARG A 59 -1.19 6.03 -2.92
C ARG A 59 -2.66 5.62 -2.96
N GLN A 60 -2.91 4.32 -2.90
CA GLN A 60 -4.25 3.76 -2.75
C GLN A 60 -4.28 2.92 -1.48
N VAL A 61 -5.05 3.38 -0.50
CA VAL A 61 -5.31 2.61 0.71
C VAL A 61 -6.49 1.68 0.41
N VAL A 62 -6.27 0.39 0.58
CA VAL A 62 -7.30 -0.64 0.45
C VAL A 62 -7.64 -1.19 1.83
N SER A 63 -8.93 -1.40 2.06
CA SER A 63 -9.40 -2.05 3.27
C SER A 63 -8.79 -3.46 3.33
N SER A 64 -8.11 -3.78 4.43
CA SER A 64 -7.72 -5.16 4.74
C SER A 64 -8.49 -5.59 5.96
N ALA A 65 -9.32 -6.65 5.87
CA ALA A 65 -9.89 -7.27 7.07
C ALA A 65 -8.78 -7.87 7.93
N THR A 66 -8.19 -7.05 8.79
CA THR A 66 -7.37 -7.55 9.89
C THR A 66 -8.31 -8.12 10.96
N THR A 67 -8.76 -9.35 10.74
CA THR A 67 -9.60 -10.11 11.68
C THR A 67 -8.90 -10.43 13.00
N ALA A 68 -7.56 -10.34 13.04
CA ALA A 68 -6.74 -10.67 14.21
C ALA A 68 -6.68 -9.58 15.30
N ARG A 69 -7.15 -8.35 15.05
CA ARG A 69 -6.88 -7.20 15.94
C ARG A 69 -7.99 -6.87 16.94
N GLY A 70 -9.17 -7.50 16.84
CA GLY A 70 -10.30 -7.26 17.75
C GLY A 70 -10.43 -8.24 18.92
N GLY A 71 -9.40 -9.06 19.20
CA GLY A 71 -9.52 -10.14 20.20
C GLY A 71 -10.61 -11.15 19.83
N LEU A 72 -11.30 -11.72 20.83
CA LEU A 72 -12.40 -12.68 20.58
C LEU A 72 -13.55 -12.03 19.79
N ALA A 73 -13.85 -10.76 20.05
CA ALA A 73 -14.88 -10.01 19.32
C ALA A 73 -14.53 -9.80 17.84
N GLY A 74 -13.26 -9.51 17.52
CA GLY A 74 -12.77 -9.41 16.14
C GLY A 74 -12.86 -10.74 15.39
N LYS A 75 -12.63 -11.86 16.08
CA LYS A 75 -12.81 -13.20 15.50
C LYS A 75 -14.28 -13.54 15.25
N LEU A 76 -15.19 -13.10 16.12
CA LEU A 76 -16.63 -13.27 15.93
C LEU A 76 -17.21 -12.38 14.82
N ALA A 77 -16.64 -11.19 14.61
CA ALA A 77 -17.05 -10.28 13.54
C ALA A 77 -16.42 -10.62 12.17
N ALA A 78 -15.38 -11.46 12.15
CA ALA A 78 -14.66 -11.87 10.95
C ALA A 78 -15.56 -12.48 9.84
N PRO A 79 -16.51 -13.39 10.13
CA PRO A 79 -17.36 -13.99 9.10
C PRO A 79 -18.23 -12.95 8.39
N PHE A 80 -18.73 -11.96 9.14
CA PHE A 80 -19.53 -10.86 8.58
C PHE A 80 -18.70 -9.93 7.69
N SER A 81 -17.45 -9.67 8.08
CA SER A 81 -16.52 -8.85 7.27
C SER A 81 -16.18 -9.55 5.95
N ILE A 82 -15.88 -10.85 6.02
CA ILE A 82 -15.62 -11.69 4.83
C ILE A 82 -16.85 -11.75 3.93
N ALA A 83 -18.05 -11.95 4.49
CA ALA A 83 -19.29 -11.95 3.72
C ALA A 83 -19.59 -10.58 3.07
N ALA A 84 -19.18 -9.48 3.69
CA ALA A 84 -19.29 -8.13 3.14
C ALA A 84 -18.21 -7.80 2.08
N GLY A 85 -17.27 -8.71 1.81
CA GLY A 85 -16.26 -8.56 0.77
C GLY A 85 -15.04 -7.73 1.16
N VAL A 86 -14.71 -7.67 2.44
CA VAL A 86 -13.57 -6.90 3.00
C VAL A 86 -12.61 -7.81 3.75
#